data_AF-A0A2M8CVN0-F1
#
_entry.id   AF-A0A2M8CVN0-F1
#
_cell.length_a   1.000
_cell.length_b   1.000
_cell.length_c   1.000
_cell.angle_alpha   90.00
_cell.angle_beta   90.00
_cell.angle_gamma   90.00
#
_symmetry.space_group_name_H-M   'P 1'
#
loop_
_entity.id
_entity.type
_entity.pdbx_description
1 polymer ?
#
loop_
_entity_poly.entity_id
_entity_poly.type
_entity_poly.pdbx_seq_one_letter_code
_entity_poly.pdbx_strand_id
1 'polypeptide(L)'
;MAIIDIKESLSDHDLAWLHAKFVVPIVVDHMLRDEEPLDDIAEYAMGEILCGLYPDAALLCIALCTRHIARETEHLPISRALIAEADQIIDEYGPLWISREKNPGSIDDAVLQEMLVNIPEDFEALRDLLEATMTSLEEDHCVAAILYDILSLQADYQHDIAEAELQNLYLHPRKQNTVKNTEQSHSNNVILFPTGMQKQRQPAQS
;
A
#
# COMPACT_ATOMS: atom_id res chain seq x y z
N MET A 1 -5.53 -31.31 5.36
CA MET A 1 -4.75 -30.21 4.79
C MET A 1 -5.52 -29.74 3.57
N ALA A 2 -6.27 -28.64 3.71
CA ALA A 2 -6.94 -28.02 2.57
C ALA A 2 -5.89 -27.13 1.90
N ILE A 3 -5.52 -27.46 0.67
CA ILE A 3 -4.84 -26.54 -0.22
C ILE A 3 -5.90 -25.48 -0.50
N ILE A 4 -5.75 -24.28 0.07
CA ILE A 4 -6.57 -23.15 -0.35
C ILE A 4 -6.03 -22.80 -1.73
N ASP A 5 -6.84 -23.08 -2.76
CA ASP A 5 -6.58 -22.66 -4.13
C ASP A 5 -6.83 -21.16 -4.17
N ILE A 6 -5.83 -20.37 -3.79
CA ILE A 6 -5.89 -18.91 -3.79
C ILE A 6 -5.63 -18.45 -5.21
N LYS A 7 -6.59 -18.73 -6.09
CA LYS A 7 -6.59 -18.24 -7.47
C LYS A 7 -7.99 -17.82 -7.90
N GLU A 8 -8.70 -17.15 -6.99
CA GLU A 8 -9.85 -16.32 -7.37
C GLU A 8 -9.31 -14.92 -7.70
N SER A 9 -9.37 -14.54 -8.98
CA SER A 9 -9.16 -13.16 -9.42
C SER A 9 -10.04 -12.22 -8.61
N LEU A 10 -9.52 -11.04 -8.24
CA LEU A 10 -10.26 -10.07 -7.45
C LEU A 10 -11.60 -9.70 -8.09
N SER A 11 -12.65 -9.68 -7.29
CA SER A 11 -13.94 -9.13 -7.74
C SER A 11 -13.88 -7.60 -7.78
N ASP A 12 -14.75 -6.96 -8.58
CA ASP A 12 -14.89 -5.49 -8.58
C ASP A 12 -15.18 -4.94 -7.17
N HIS A 13 -15.90 -5.71 -6.35
CA HIS A 13 -16.17 -5.38 -4.96
C HIS A 13 -14.88 -5.38 -4.11
N ASP A 14 -13.99 -6.34 -4.34
CA ASP A 14 -12.73 -6.44 -3.62
C ASP A 14 -11.74 -5.34 -4.04
N LEU A 15 -11.69 -5.01 -5.34
CA LEU A 15 -10.94 -3.85 -5.83
C LEU A 15 -11.46 -2.53 -5.21
N ALA A 16 -12.78 -2.33 -5.20
CA ALA A 16 -13.37 -1.15 -4.58
C ALA A 16 -13.05 -1.07 -3.08
N TRP A 17 -13.03 -2.22 -2.40
CA TRP A 17 -12.66 -2.29 -0.99
C TRP A 17 -11.17 -1.96 -0.76
N LEU A 18 -10.27 -2.44 -1.61
CA LEU A 18 -8.84 -2.09 -1.55
C LEU A 18 -8.64 -0.57 -1.76
N HIS A 19 -9.30 0.02 -2.76
CA HIS A 19 -9.28 1.46 -2.96
C HIS A 19 -9.82 2.25 -1.75
N ALA A 20 -10.85 1.76 -1.07
CA ALA A 20 -11.38 2.40 0.13
C ALA A 20 -10.45 2.26 1.34
N LYS A 21 -9.59 1.23 1.35
CA LYS A 21 -8.68 0.94 2.46
C LYS A 21 -7.39 1.75 2.36
N PHE A 22 -6.89 1.98 1.15
CA PHE A 22 -5.74 2.84 0.90
C PHE A 22 -6.19 4.24 0.52
N VAL A 23 -5.79 5.26 1.28
CA VAL A 23 -6.18 6.65 0.99
C VAL A 23 -5.47 7.21 -0.25
N VAL A 24 -4.23 6.79 -0.52
CA VAL A 24 -3.40 7.37 -1.59
C VAL A 24 -3.99 7.16 -2.99
N PRO A 25 -4.50 5.96 -3.37
CA PRO A 25 -5.15 5.78 -4.67
C PRO A 25 -6.36 6.70 -4.91
N ILE A 26 -7.10 7.08 -3.86
CA ILE A 26 -8.23 8.02 -3.98
C ILE A 26 -7.71 9.43 -4.23
N VAL A 27 -6.69 9.85 -3.48
CA VAL A 27 -6.05 11.17 -3.63
C VAL A 27 -5.46 11.32 -5.04
N VAL A 28 -4.78 10.28 -5.53
CA VAL A 28 -4.25 10.22 -6.90
C VAL A 28 -5.36 10.40 -7.94
N ASP A 29 -6.50 9.70 -7.79
CA ASP A 29 -7.65 9.86 -8.69
C ASP A 29 -8.22 11.29 -8.68
N HIS A 30 -8.31 11.94 -7.51
CA HIS A 30 -8.74 13.34 -7.40
C HIS A 30 -7.75 14.31 -8.07
N MET A 31 -6.45 14.09 -7.91
CA MET A 31 -5.40 14.92 -8.53
C MET A 31 -5.41 14.81 -10.05
N LEU A 32 -5.58 13.59 -10.59
CA LEU A 32 -5.67 13.36 -12.03
C LEU A 32 -6.92 14.01 -12.66
N ARG A 33 -7.97 14.24 -11.86
CA ARG A 33 -9.21 14.91 -12.29
C ARG A 33 -9.23 16.41 -12.05
N ASP A 34 -8.10 17.00 -11.63
CA ASP A 34 -8.00 18.41 -11.23
C ASP A 34 -8.98 18.80 -10.09
N GLU A 35 -9.42 17.84 -9.28
CA GLU A 35 -10.33 18.09 -8.14
C GLU A 35 -9.56 18.56 -6.90
N GLU A 36 -8.32 18.10 -6.74
CA GLU A 36 -7.38 18.53 -5.70
C GLU A 36 -6.03 18.89 -6.33
N PRO A 37 -5.41 20.02 -5.96
CA PRO A 37 -4.10 20.38 -6.51
C PRO A 37 -3.00 19.49 -5.94
N LEU A 38 -2.07 19.06 -6.80
CA LEU A 38 -0.81 18.48 -6.38
C LEU A 38 0.17 19.62 -6.07
N ASP A 39 0.25 20.01 -4.80
CA ASP A 39 1.21 20.98 -4.27
C ASP A 39 2.25 20.29 -3.37
N ASP A 40 3.31 21.01 -2.99
CA ASP A 40 4.40 20.49 -2.15
C ASP A 40 3.91 19.82 -0.85
N ILE A 41 2.77 20.27 -0.30
CA ILE A 41 2.18 19.70 0.92
C ILE A 41 1.56 18.34 0.61
N ALA A 42 0.82 18.24 -0.49
CA ALA A 42 0.22 17.00 -0.95
C ALA A 42 1.28 15.96 -1.34
N GLU A 43 2.34 16.39 -2.04
CA GLU A 43 3.50 15.55 -2.37
C GLU A 43 4.14 14.96 -1.12
N TYR A 44 4.46 15.82 -0.14
CA TYR A 44 5.04 15.41 1.13
C TYR A 44 4.12 14.46 1.91
N ALA A 45 2.82 14.77 1.98
CA ALA A 45 1.86 13.96 2.72
C ALA A 45 1.70 12.55 2.12
N MET A 46 1.68 12.43 0.80
CA MET A 46 1.64 11.11 0.14
C MET A 46 2.90 10.30 0.44
N GLY A 47 4.07 10.92 0.38
CA GLY A 47 5.34 10.28 0.75
C GLY A 47 5.32 9.76 2.18
N GLU A 48 4.86 10.56 3.15
CA GLU A 48 4.73 10.13 4.56
C GLU A 48 3.73 8.98 4.74
N ILE A 49 2.58 9.01 4.05
CA ILE A 49 1.60 7.94 4.12
C ILE A 49 2.19 6.64 3.58
N LEU A 50 2.84 6.68 2.40
CA LEU A 50 3.44 5.50 1.76
C LEU A 50 4.60 4.93 2.57
N CYS A 51 5.45 5.80 3.13
CA CYS A 51 6.54 5.41 4.03
C CYS A 51 6.04 4.71 5.30
N GLY A 52 4.86 5.07 5.80
CA GLY A 52 4.25 4.46 6.98
C GLY A 52 3.63 3.07 6.76
N LEU A 53 3.57 2.58 5.52
CA LEU A 53 3.03 1.27 5.20
C LEU A 53 4.09 0.17 5.33
N TYR A 54 3.65 -1.05 5.67
CA TYR A 54 4.48 -2.24 5.51
C TYR A 54 4.70 -2.52 4.01
N PRO A 55 5.81 -3.18 3.62
CA PRO A 55 6.16 -3.37 2.21
C PRO A 55 5.07 -4.05 1.37
N ASP A 56 4.38 -5.06 1.91
CA ASP A 56 3.27 -5.73 1.21
C ASP A 56 2.08 -4.80 0.94
N ALA A 57 1.72 -3.99 1.93
CA ALA A 57 0.66 -2.99 1.80
C ALA A 57 1.08 -1.83 0.88
N ALA A 58 2.35 -1.41 0.94
CA ALA A 58 2.90 -0.36 0.10
C ALA A 58 2.93 -0.79 -1.37
N LEU A 59 3.35 -2.03 -1.67
CA LEU A 59 3.38 -2.57 -3.04
C LEU A 59 2.00 -2.52 -3.68
N LEU A 60 0.98 -3.01 -2.97
CA LEU A 60 -0.43 -2.95 -3.43
C LEU A 60 -0.93 -1.51 -3.59
N CYS A 61 -0.62 -0.64 -2.63
CA CYS A 61 -1.02 0.77 -2.69
C CYS A 61 -0.41 1.47 -3.92
N ILE A 62 0.89 1.28 -4.15
CA ILE A 62 1.61 1.83 -5.31
C ILE A 62 1.05 1.25 -6.60
N ALA A 63 0.86 -0.07 -6.71
CA ALA A 63 0.29 -0.70 -7.89
C ALA A 63 -1.11 -0.14 -8.24
N LEU A 64 -1.98 0.05 -7.23
CA LEU A 64 -3.29 0.67 -7.44
C LEU A 64 -3.19 2.12 -7.96
N CYS A 65 -2.26 2.92 -7.43
CA CYS A 65 -2.01 4.28 -7.91
C CYS A 65 -1.45 4.27 -9.34
N THR A 66 -0.44 3.44 -9.58
CA THR A 66 0.22 3.25 -10.87
C THR A 66 -0.80 2.93 -11.96
N ARG A 67 -1.69 1.98 -11.68
CA ARG A 67 -2.77 1.59 -12.61
C ARG A 67 -3.68 2.77 -12.97
N HIS A 68 -4.02 3.64 -12.01
CA HIS A 68 -4.83 4.83 -12.29
C HIS A 68 -4.09 5.84 -13.16
N ILE A 69 -2.86 6.18 -12.79
CA ILE A 69 -2.05 7.17 -13.54
C ILE A 69 -1.75 6.66 -14.96
N ALA A 70 -1.45 5.37 -15.11
CA ALA A 70 -1.12 4.77 -16.40
C ALA A 70 -2.31 4.70 -17.37
N ARG A 71 -3.54 4.73 -16.87
CA ARG A 71 -4.75 4.86 -17.72
C ARG A 71 -4.87 6.25 -18.34
N GLU A 72 -4.52 7.30 -17.60
CA GLU A 72 -4.49 8.67 -18.15
C GLU A 72 -3.38 8.85 -19.20
N THR A 73 -2.33 8.04 -19.13
CA THR A 73 -1.20 8.04 -20.07
C THR A 73 -1.21 6.86 -21.04
N GLU A 74 -2.34 6.15 -21.22
CA GLU A 74 -2.44 4.91 -22.02
C GLU A 74 -2.10 5.08 -23.53
N HIS A 75 -2.07 6.33 -24.00
CA HIS A 75 -1.58 6.66 -25.33
C HIS A 75 -0.09 6.36 -25.51
N LEU A 76 0.69 6.30 -24.43
CA LEU A 76 2.08 5.86 -24.43
C LEU A 76 2.16 4.32 -24.37
N PRO A 77 2.92 3.67 -25.27
CA PRO A 77 3.07 2.21 -25.24
C PRO A 77 3.61 1.65 -23.92
N ILE A 78 4.51 2.38 -23.26
CA ILE A 78 5.12 1.98 -21.99
C ILE A 78 4.09 1.97 -20.85
N SER A 79 3.11 2.87 -20.86
CA SER A 79 2.03 2.89 -19.87
C SER A 79 1.18 1.62 -19.90
N ARG A 80 1.06 0.94 -21.05
CA ARG A 80 0.36 -0.35 -21.12
C ARG A 80 1.12 -1.48 -20.44
N ALA A 81 2.46 -1.47 -20.54
CA ALA A 81 3.29 -2.41 -19.80
C ALA A 81 3.17 -2.14 -18.30
N LEU A 82 3.18 -0.87 -17.91
CA LEU A 82 3.00 -0.45 -16.53
C LEU A 82 1.61 -0.83 -15.95
N ILE A 83 0.53 -0.74 -16.75
CA ILE A 83 -0.80 -1.26 -16.36
C ILE A 83 -0.75 -2.76 -16.15
N ALA A 84 -0.14 -3.51 -17.08
CA ALA A 84 -0.07 -4.96 -16.99
C ALA A 84 0.71 -5.43 -15.75
N GLU A 85 1.82 -4.76 -15.45
CA GLU A 85 2.61 -5.02 -14.23
C GLU A 85 1.80 -4.73 -12.96
N ALA A 86 1.15 -3.56 -12.92
CA ALA A 86 0.30 -3.20 -11.78
C ALA A 86 -0.87 -4.16 -11.59
N ASP A 87 -1.54 -4.58 -12.67
CA ASP A 87 -2.62 -5.56 -12.62
C ASP A 87 -2.11 -6.93 -12.13
N GLN A 88 -0.94 -7.38 -12.57
CA GLN A 88 -0.32 -8.61 -12.10
C GLN A 88 -0.05 -8.56 -10.59
N ILE A 89 0.56 -7.48 -10.10
CA ILE A 89 0.81 -7.28 -8.66
C ILE A 89 -0.50 -7.29 -7.87
N ILE A 90 -1.53 -6.58 -8.36
CA ILE A 90 -2.83 -6.52 -7.69
C ILE A 90 -3.48 -7.90 -7.62
N ASP A 91 -3.45 -8.67 -8.71
CA ASP A 91 -4.01 -10.02 -8.77
C ASP A 91 -3.25 -11.03 -7.91
N GLU A 92 -1.93 -10.89 -7.79
CA GLU A 92 -1.08 -11.78 -7.00
C GLU A 92 -1.19 -11.50 -5.50
N TYR A 93 -1.04 -10.23 -5.09
CA TYR A 93 -0.97 -9.86 -3.67
C TYR A 93 -2.33 -9.50 -3.07
N GLY A 94 -3.27 -8.98 -3.86
CA GLY A 94 -4.52 -8.42 -3.38
C GLY A 94 -5.43 -9.43 -2.67
N PRO A 95 -5.75 -10.60 -3.24
CA PRO A 95 -6.61 -11.60 -2.59
C PRO A 95 -6.09 -12.02 -1.21
N LEU A 96 -4.76 -12.19 -1.10
CA LEU A 96 -4.10 -12.59 0.12
C LEU A 96 -4.09 -11.50 1.17
N TRP A 97 -3.79 -10.28 0.76
CA TRP A 97 -3.84 -9.13 1.64
C TRP A 97 -5.25 -8.93 2.21
N ILE A 98 -6.28 -9.03 1.35
CA ILE A 98 -7.69 -8.98 1.77
C ILE A 98 -8.02 -10.09 2.77
N SER A 99 -7.60 -11.32 2.48
CA SER A 99 -7.86 -12.47 3.35
C SER A 99 -7.18 -12.32 4.72
N ARG A 100 -5.93 -11.84 4.74
CA ARG A 100 -5.18 -11.52 5.97
C ARG A 100 -5.88 -10.45 6.81
N GLU A 101 -6.33 -9.38 6.17
CA GLU A 101 -6.98 -8.26 6.84
C GLU A 101 -8.38 -8.61 7.36
N LYS A 102 -9.19 -9.32 6.56
CA LYS A 102 -10.54 -9.75 6.96
C LYS A 102 -10.53 -10.88 7.99
N ASN A 103 -9.57 -11.80 7.90
CA ASN A 103 -9.45 -12.97 8.79
C ASN A 103 -8.00 -13.20 9.23
N PRO A 104 -7.51 -12.47 10.25
CA PRO A 104 -6.16 -12.65 10.77
C PRO A 104 -5.91 -14.10 11.22
N GLY A 105 -4.85 -14.72 10.71
CA GLY A 105 -4.47 -16.11 11.01
C GLY A 105 -5.11 -17.19 10.15
N SER A 106 -5.84 -16.82 9.08
CA SER A 106 -6.40 -17.76 8.11
C SER A 106 -5.40 -18.26 7.06
N ILE A 107 -4.31 -17.53 6.85
CA ILE A 107 -3.25 -17.85 5.89
C ILE A 107 -2.08 -18.52 6.64
N ASP A 108 -1.53 -19.57 6.03
CA ASP A 108 -0.33 -20.24 6.53
C ASP A 108 0.89 -19.30 6.45
N ASP A 109 1.63 -19.18 7.55
CA ASP A 109 2.86 -18.38 7.62
C ASP A 109 3.87 -18.76 6.54
N ALA A 110 3.89 -20.03 6.10
CA ALA A 110 4.75 -20.48 5.02
C ALA A 110 4.37 -19.86 3.65
N VAL A 111 3.07 -19.76 3.37
CA VAL A 111 2.54 -19.14 2.14
C VAL A 111 2.81 -17.64 2.15
N LEU A 112 2.59 -16.99 3.30
CA LEU A 112 2.92 -15.57 3.45
C LEU A 112 4.41 -15.32 3.24
N GLN A 113 5.27 -16.16 3.83
CA GLN A 113 6.72 -16.02 3.70
C GLN A 113 7.20 -16.24 2.27
N GLU A 114 6.66 -17.22 1.55
CA GLU A 114 7.01 -17.48 0.15
C GLU A 114 6.73 -16.25 -0.74
N MET A 115 5.67 -15.49 -0.45
CA MET A 115 5.37 -14.28 -1.20
C MET A 115 6.18 -13.05 -0.80
N LEU A 116 6.51 -12.92 0.49
CA LEU A 116 7.39 -11.84 0.94
C LEU A 116 8.78 -11.91 0.26
N VAL A 117 9.17 -13.06 -0.30
CA VAL A 117 10.44 -13.22 -1.04
C VAL A 117 10.45 -12.44 -2.35
N ASN A 118 9.30 -12.29 -3.01
CA ASN A 118 9.22 -11.68 -4.35
C ASN A 118 8.99 -10.16 -4.30
N ILE A 119 8.47 -9.65 -3.17
CA ILE A 119 8.14 -8.22 -3.00
C ILE A 119 9.28 -7.26 -3.39
N PRO A 120 10.56 -7.48 -3.01
CA PRO A 120 11.64 -6.61 -3.47
C PRO A 120 11.75 -6.57 -5.00
N GLU A 121 11.74 -7.73 -5.66
CA GLU A 121 11.85 -7.82 -7.13
C GLU A 121 10.67 -7.10 -7.82
N ASP A 122 9.46 -7.23 -7.28
CA ASP A 122 8.28 -6.54 -7.81
C ASP A 122 8.35 -5.01 -7.61
N PHE A 123 8.91 -4.53 -6.51
CA PHE A 123 9.18 -3.09 -6.35
C PHE A 123 10.21 -2.59 -7.36
N GLU A 124 11.28 -3.35 -7.60
CA GLU A 124 12.32 -3.01 -8.57
C GLU A 124 11.73 -2.93 -9.99
N ALA A 125 10.97 -3.95 -10.41
CA ALA A 125 10.31 -3.99 -11.71
C ALA A 125 9.32 -2.82 -11.90
N LEU A 126 8.52 -2.53 -10.87
CA LEU A 126 7.56 -1.43 -10.91
C LEU A 126 8.26 -0.07 -10.98
N ARG A 127 9.32 0.15 -10.19
CA ARG A 127 10.15 1.37 -10.22
C ARG A 127 10.73 1.61 -11.61
N ASP A 128 11.36 0.59 -12.20
CA ASP A 128 12.00 0.72 -13.52
C ASP A 128 10.99 1.12 -14.61
N LEU A 129 9.77 0.57 -14.56
CA LEU A 129 8.70 0.94 -15.49
C LEU A 129 8.13 2.34 -15.21
N LEU A 130 8.03 2.77 -13.95
CA LEU A 130 7.63 4.12 -13.57
C LEU A 130 8.61 5.16 -14.12
N GLU A 131 9.91 4.96 -13.93
CA GLU A 131 10.96 5.85 -14.42
C GLU A 131 11.01 5.91 -15.97
N ALA A 132 10.87 4.75 -16.62
CA ALA A 132 10.81 4.68 -18.08
C ALA A 132 9.59 5.40 -18.65
N THR A 133 8.44 5.30 -17.96
CA THR A 133 7.20 5.99 -18.34
C THR A 133 7.34 7.48 -18.14
N MET A 134 7.89 7.91 -17.00
CA MET A 134 8.17 9.32 -16.72
C MET A 134 9.09 9.95 -17.78
N THR A 135 10.16 9.25 -18.19
CA THR A 135 11.08 9.70 -19.25
C THR A 135 10.39 9.85 -20.62
N SER A 136 9.27 9.15 -20.83
CA SER A 136 8.50 9.21 -22.07
C SER A 136 7.46 10.33 -22.09
N LEU A 137 7.19 10.98 -20.96
CA LEU A 137 6.31 12.14 -20.89
C LEU A 137 7.07 13.37 -21.43
N GLU A 138 6.59 13.92 -22.54
CA GLU A 138 7.25 15.04 -23.25
C GLU A 138 7.09 16.39 -22.51
N GLU A 139 6.22 16.46 -21.50
CA GLU A 139 5.94 17.66 -20.72
C GLU A 139 6.56 17.56 -19.32
N ASP A 140 7.65 18.30 -19.11
CA ASP A 140 8.15 18.59 -17.77
C ASP A 140 6.99 19.20 -16.95
N HIS A 141 6.62 18.53 -15.84
CA HIS A 141 5.64 18.98 -14.84
C HIS A 141 4.14 18.73 -15.09
N CYS A 142 3.75 17.72 -15.88
CA CYS A 142 2.36 17.25 -15.78
C CYS A 142 2.14 16.48 -14.46
N VAL A 143 0.91 16.51 -13.92
CA VAL A 143 0.54 15.84 -12.66
C VAL A 143 0.96 14.36 -12.66
N ALA A 144 0.76 13.67 -13.80
CA ALA A 144 1.16 12.27 -13.95
C ALA A 144 2.68 12.05 -13.78
N ALA A 145 3.52 12.94 -14.30
CA ALA A 145 4.98 12.84 -14.16
C ALA A 145 5.41 13.00 -12.70
N ILE A 146 4.84 13.98 -11.98
CA ILE A 146 5.13 14.21 -10.56
C ILE A 146 4.67 13.01 -9.72
N LEU A 147 3.48 12.47 -10.01
CA LEU A 147 3.00 11.27 -9.32
C LEU A 147 3.89 10.06 -9.58
N TYR A 148 4.37 9.85 -10.82
CA TYR A 148 5.31 8.78 -11.12
C TYR A 148 6.64 8.95 -10.39
N ASP A 149 7.16 10.17 -10.27
CA ASP A 149 8.38 10.45 -9.49
C ASP A 149 8.21 10.06 -8.02
N ILE A 150 7.10 10.48 -7.40
CA ILE A 150 6.78 10.14 -6.00
C ILE A 150 6.66 8.62 -5.83
N LEU A 151 5.92 7.94 -6.70
CA LEU A 151 5.74 6.50 -6.62
C LEU A 151 7.04 5.73 -6.87
N SER A 152 7.90 6.21 -7.79
CA SER A 152 9.22 5.62 -8.04
C SER A 152 10.11 5.69 -6.80
N LEU A 153 10.20 6.87 -6.20
CA LEU A 153 10.99 7.09 -4.98
C LEU A 153 10.48 6.21 -3.82
N GLN A 154 9.16 6.05 -3.69
CA GLN A 154 8.59 5.19 -2.66
C GLN A 154 8.77 3.69 -2.95
N ALA A 155 8.75 3.28 -4.22
CA ALA A 155 9.06 1.90 -4.60
C ALA A 155 10.52 1.55 -4.26
N ASP A 156 11.46 2.46 -4.53
CA ASP A 156 12.87 2.29 -4.18
C ASP A 156 13.09 2.22 -2.65
N TYR A 157 12.44 3.11 -1.89
CA TYR A 157 12.51 3.08 -0.44
C TYR A 157 11.92 1.79 0.16
N GLN A 158 10.78 1.34 -0.35
CA GLN A 158 10.11 0.13 0.16
C GLN A 158 10.82 -1.16 -0.28
N HIS A 159 11.48 -1.15 -1.45
CA HIS A 159 12.41 -2.20 -1.86
C HIS A 159 13.48 -2.45 -0.79
N ASP A 160 14.17 -1.40 -0.35
CA ASP A 160 15.26 -1.52 0.64
C ASP A 160 14.77 -2.08 1.98
N ILE A 161 13.57 -1.66 2.41
CA ILE A 161 12.93 -2.21 3.61
C ILE A 161 12.61 -3.69 3.42
N ALA A 162 11.98 -4.06 2.30
CA ALA A 162 11.60 -5.43 2.00
C ALA A 162 12.83 -6.35 1.95
N GLU A 163 13.91 -5.91 1.30
CA GLU A 163 15.16 -6.67 1.21
C GLU A 163 15.78 -6.87 2.60
N ALA A 164 15.82 -5.82 3.44
CA ALA A 164 16.32 -5.91 4.81
C ALA A 164 15.47 -6.86 5.67
N GLU A 165 14.14 -6.82 5.57
CA GLU A 165 13.23 -7.74 6.26
C GLU A 165 13.46 -9.19 5.81
N LEU A 166 13.60 -9.41 4.51
CA LEU A 166 13.87 -10.72 3.93
C LEU A 166 15.21 -11.28 4.40
N GLN A 167 16.27 -10.46 4.40
CA GLN A 167 17.59 -10.85 4.90
C GLN A 167 17.54 -11.23 6.38
N ASN A 168 16.79 -10.49 7.19
CA ASN A 168 16.58 -10.79 8.61
C ASN A 168 15.87 -12.15 8.81
N LEU A 169 14.90 -12.49 7.95
CA LEU A 169 14.23 -13.80 7.97
C LEU A 169 15.20 -14.95 7.66
N TYR A 170 16.12 -14.76 6.72
CA TYR A 170 17.13 -15.77 6.37
C TYR A 170 18.21 -15.95 7.45
N LEU A 171 18.65 -14.85 8.08
CA LEU A 171 19.69 -14.87 9.11
C LEU A 171 19.15 -15.36 10.47
N HIS A 172 17.87 -15.13 10.74
CA HIS A 172 17.21 -15.50 11.98
C HIS A 172 15.91 -16.27 11.71
N PRO A 173 16.00 -17.50 11.14
CA PRO A 173 14.81 -18.30 10.90
C PRO A 173 14.11 -18.51 12.25
N ARG A 174 12.87 -18.00 12.36
CA ARG A 174 12.06 -18.17 13.56
C ARG A 174 11.99 -19.66 13.87
N LYS A 175 12.59 -20.08 14.99
CA LYS A 175 12.39 -21.44 15.50
C LYS A 175 10.88 -21.59 15.72
N GLN A 176 10.24 -22.49 14.97
CA GLN A 176 8.85 -22.90 15.20
C GLN A 176 8.76 -23.48 16.61
N ASN A 177 8.56 -22.63 17.61
CA ASN A 177 8.25 -23.05 18.96
C ASN A 177 6.77 -23.40 18.98
N THR A 178 6.48 -24.68 18.83
CA THR A 178 5.26 -25.30 19.38
C THR A 178 5.18 -24.97 20.88
N VAL A 179 4.40 -23.95 21.26
CA VAL A 179 3.93 -23.80 22.64
C VAL A 179 2.47 -23.32 22.63
N LYS A 180 1.65 -24.14 23.28
CA LYS A 180 0.23 -23.96 23.62
C LYS A 180 0.00 -22.62 24.35
N ASN A 181 -1.18 -22.03 24.14
CA ASN A 181 -1.91 -21.05 24.98
C ASN A 181 -1.06 -20.20 25.97
N THR A 182 -1.21 -18.88 25.97
CA THR A 182 -2.20 -18.11 26.76
C THR A 182 -1.93 -16.59 26.57
N GLU A 183 -3.01 -15.81 26.64
CA GLU A 183 -3.12 -14.38 26.99
C GLU A 183 -3.05 -13.30 25.90
N GLN A 184 -4.27 -12.81 25.63
CA GLN A 184 -4.65 -11.53 25.06
C GLN A 184 -3.78 -10.35 25.54
N SER A 185 -3.34 -9.53 24.58
CA SER A 185 -3.19 -8.09 24.79
C SER A 185 -3.70 -7.37 23.55
N HIS A 186 -4.95 -6.89 23.62
CA HIS A 186 -5.50 -5.96 22.65
C HIS A 186 -5.02 -4.55 23.01
N SER A 187 -4.10 -3.98 22.24
CA SER A 187 -3.93 -2.52 22.20
C SER A 187 -4.92 -1.96 21.20
N ASN A 188 -6.09 -1.58 21.71
CA ASN A 188 -7.09 -0.74 21.07
C ASN A 188 -6.46 0.57 20.58
N ASN A 189 -6.37 0.78 19.26
CA ASN A 189 -6.27 2.12 18.69
C ASN A 189 -7.68 2.74 18.66
N VAL A 190 -8.16 3.16 19.84
CA VAL A 190 -9.32 4.06 19.93
C VAL A 190 -8.78 5.47 20.04
N ILE A 191 -8.99 6.26 18.99
CA ILE A 191 -8.82 7.72 19.02
C ILE A 191 -9.81 8.28 20.05
N LEU A 192 -9.32 8.76 21.18
CA LEU A 192 -10.11 9.53 22.15
C LEU A 192 -10.16 11.00 21.71
N PHE A 193 -11.31 11.43 21.18
CA PHE A 193 -11.59 12.85 21.02
C PHE A 193 -11.92 13.50 22.37
N PRO A 194 -11.38 14.69 22.70
CA PRO A 194 -11.69 15.38 23.94
C PRO A 194 -13.15 15.87 23.95
N THR A 195 -13.99 15.24 24.76
CA THR A 195 -15.36 15.69 25.01
C THR A 195 -15.37 16.71 26.15
N GLY A 196 -15.59 17.98 25.79
CA GLY A 196 -16.29 18.97 26.60
C GLY A 196 -15.59 19.52 27.86
N MET A 197 -15.02 20.72 27.75
CA MET A 197 -14.85 21.61 28.91
C MET A 197 -16.23 21.97 29.49
N GLN A 198 -16.65 21.29 30.55
CA GLN A 198 -17.76 21.73 31.40
C GLN A 198 -17.29 22.87 32.32
N LYS A 199 -17.97 24.02 32.18
CA LYS A 199 -17.89 25.18 33.07
C LYS A 199 -18.07 24.77 34.53
N GLN A 200 -17.05 25.00 35.37
CA GLN A 200 -17.22 25.01 36.82
C GLN A 200 -18.03 26.26 37.21
N ARG A 201 -19.26 26.04 37.70
CA ARG A 201 -20.01 27.02 38.50
C ARG A 201 -19.44 27.01 39.92
N GLN A 202 -18.91 28.15 40.37
CA GLN A 202 -18.63 28.40 41.78
C GLN A 202 -19.96 28.61 42.55
N PRO A 203 -20.12 28.07 43.77
CA PRO A 203 -21.23 28.43 44.64
C PRO A 203 -20.93 29.74 45.37
N ALA A 204 -21.94 30.59 45.45
CA ALA A 204 -21.97 31.81 46.25
C ALA A 204 -21.82 31.48 47.74
N GLN A 205 -21.00 32.25 48.46
CA GLN A 205 -21.05 32.36 49.91
C GLN A 205 -21.41 33.81 50.27
N SER A 206 -22.38 33.89 51.18
CA SER A 206 -22.97 35.09 51.78
C SER A 206 -22.00 35.87 52.66
#